data_AF-A0A3G1QPT8-F1
#
_entry.id   AF-A0A3G1QPT8-F1
#
_cell.length_a   1.000
_cell.length_b   1.000
_cell.length_c   1.000
_cell.angle_alpha   90.00
_cell.angle_beta   90.00
_cell.angle_gamma   90.00
#
_symmetry.space_group_name_H-M   'P 1'
#
loop_
_entity.id
_entity.type
_entity.pdbx_description
1 polymer ?
#
loop_
_entity_poly.entity_id
_entity_poly.type
_entity_poly.pdbx_seq_one_letter_code
_entity_poly.pdbx_strand_id
1 'polypeptide(L)' 'ERYQKKYRCFNDDIQGTGAVIAAGFHTAVKLSKIPMEQQRIVFFGAGSAATGVAESIADLA' A
#
# COMPACT_ATOMS: atom_id res chain seq x y z
N GLU A 1 12.30 2.76 9.71
CA GLU A 1 13.37 3.76 9.47
C GLU A 1 14.67 3.56 10.26
N ARG A 2 14.72 3.79 11.58
CA ARG A 2 15.97 3.79 12.39
C ARG A 2 16.91 2.62 12.12
N TYR A 3 16.37 1.41 11.95
CA TYR A 3 17.15 0.18 11.75
C TYR A 3 17.20 -0.30 10.29
N GLN A 4 16.33 0.23 9.43
CA GLN A 4 16.09 -0.27 8.08
C GLN A 4 17.34 -0.22 7.18
N LYS A 5 18.18 0.80 7.35
CA LYS A 5 19.42 0.96 6.57
C LYS A 5 20.63 0.25 7.18
N LYS A 6 20.49 -0.28 8.41
CA LYS A 6 21.60 -0.88 9.17
C LYS A 6 21.47 -2.40 9.31
N TYR A 7 20.25 -2.89 9.43
CA TYR A 7 19.94 -4.30 9.61
C TYR A 7 18.94 -4.74 8.55
N ARG A 8 18.97 -6.03 8.20
CA ARG A 8 17.93 -6.66 7.37
C ARG A 8 16.69 -6.85 8.22
N CYS A 9 15.90 -5.79 8.34
CA CYS A 9 14.66 -5.78 9.10
C CYS A 9 13.53 -5.20 8.25
N PHE A 10 12.32 -5.64 8.58
CA PHE A 10 11.10 -5.30 7.88
C PHE A 10 9.97 -5.20 8.91
N ASN A 11 9.02 -4.30 8.70
CA ASN A 11 7.84 -4.14 9.55
C ASN A 11 6.61 -4.70 8.81
N ASP A 12 6.08 -5.81 9.28
CA ASP A 12 4.95 -6.51 8.64
C ASP A 12 3.63 -5.74 8.71
N ASP A 13 3.37 -5.04 9.84
CA ASP A 13 2.15 -4.25 10.01
C ASP A 13 2.06 -3.05 9.05
N ILE A 14 3.21 -2.55 8.58
CA ILE A 14 3.28 -1.42 7.64
C ILE A 14 3.51 -1.94 6.22
N GLN A 15 4.61 -2.67 6.02
CA GLN A 15 5.09 -3.04 4.69
C GLN A 15 4.43 -4.34 4.18
N GLY A 16 4.17 -5.30 5.06
CA GLY A 16 3.54 -6.58 4.67
C GLY A 16 2.06 -6.41 4.39
N THR A 17 1.36 -5.73 5.30
CA THR A 17 -0.04 -5.32 5.14
C THR A 17 -0.21 -4.41 3.92
N GLY A 18 0.70 -3.47 3.70
CA GLY A 18 0.76 -2.65 2.50
C GLY A 18 0.86 -3.46 1.21
N ALA A 19 1.81 -4.41 1.15
CA ALA A 19 2.05 -5.24 -0.02
C ALA A 19 0.84 -6.11 -0.41
N VAL A 20 0.20 -6.78 0.55
CA VAL A 20 -0.94 -7.67 0.25
C VAL A 20 -2.16 -6.88 -0.23
N ILE A 21 -2.44 -5.72 0.38
CA ILE A 21 -3.57 -4.88 -0.03
C ILE A 21 -3.29 -4.25 -1.41
N ALA A 22 -2.08 -3.75 -1.64
CA ALA A 22 -1.69 -3.18 -2.93
C ALA A 22 -1.80 -4.21 -4.06
N ALA A 23 -1.40 -5.47 -3.84
CA ALA A 23 -1.56 -6.54 -4.82
C ALA A 23 -3.04 -6.85 -5.14
N GLY A 24 -3.90 -6.90 -4.11
CA GLY A 24 -5.34 -7.07 -4.27
C GLY A 24 -5.96 -5.90 -5.03
N PHE A 25 -5.59 -4.67 -4.68
CA PHE A 25 -6.05 -3.45 -5.33
C PHE A 25 -5.65 -3.40 -6.81
N HIS A 26 -4.38 -3.67 -7.15
CA HIS A 26 -3.90 -3.71 -8.55
C HIS A 26 -4.71 -4.70 -9.41
N THR A 27 -5.01 -5.87 -8.84
CA THR A 27 -5.82 -6.88 -9.51
C THR A 27 -7.25 -6.39 -9.73
N ALA A 28 -7.86 -5.77 -8.70
CA ALA A 28 -9.20 -5.20 -8.81
C ALA A 28 -9.27 -4.06 -9.85
N VAL A 29 -8.27 -3.17 -9.90
CA VAL A 29 -8.19 -2.09 -10.89
C VAL A 29 -8.18 -2.65 -12.31
N LYS A 30 -7.35 -3.65 -12.59
CA LYS A 30 -7.33 -4.34 -13.90
C LYS A 30 -8.70 -4.91 -14.29
N LEU A 31 -9.43 -5.47 -13.33
CA LEU A 31 -10.77 -6.02 -13.56
C LEU A 31 -11.84 -4.93 -13.73
N SER A 32 -11.69 -3.80 -13.05
CA SER A 32 -12.65 -2.68 -13.11
C SER A 32 -12.69 -1.97 -14.47
N LYS A 33 -11.63 -2.11 -15.29
CA LYS A 33 -11.41 -1.38 -16.55
C LYS A 33 -11.35 0.15 -16.40
N ILE A 34 -11.29 0.67 -15.17
CA ILE A 34 -11.07 2.09 -14.89
C ILE A 34 -9.57 2.29 -14.67
N PRO A 35 -8.92 3.24 -15.39
CA PRO A 35 -7.49 3.51 -15.24
C PRO A 35 -7.10 3.83 -13.79
N MET A 36 -5.86 3.49 -13.41
CA MET A 36 -5.35 3.67 -12.05
C MET A 36 -5.44 5.15 -11.62
N GLU A 37 -5.17 6.08 -12.54
CA GLU A 37 -5.14 7.52 -12.31
C GLU A 37 -6.54 8.11 -12.05
N GLN A 38 -7.60 7.34 -12.36
CA GLN A 38 -8.99 7.74 -12.15
C GLN A 38 -9.58 7.12 -10.87
N GLN A 39 -8.84 6.24 -10.19
CA GLN A 39 -9.29 5.63 -8.94
C GLN A 39 -9.30 6.67 -7.81
N ARG A 40 -10.42 6.77 -7.10
CA ARG A 40 -10.58 7.64 -5.93
C ARG A 40 -10.70 6.78 -4.69
N ILE A 41 -9.71 6.85 -3.82
CA ILE A 41 -9.56 5.95 -2.67
C ILE A 41 -9.83 6.73 -1.38
N VAL A 42 -10.59 6.14 -0.46
CA VAL A 42 -10.82 6.67 0.88
C VAL A 42 -10.29 5.66 1.89
N PHE A 43 -9.39 6.12 2.76
CA PHE A 43 -8.90 5.34 3.89
C PHE A 43 -9.71 5.70 5.14
N PHE A 44 -10.32 4.71 5.77
CA PHE A 44 -10.99 4.89 7.05
C PHE A 44 -10.04 4.52 8.20
N GLY A 45 -9.36 5.54 8.71
CA GLY A 45 -8.29 5.41 9.70
C GLY A 45 -6.98 5.98 9.16
N ALA A 46 -6.22 6.66 10.03
CA ALA A 46 -4.96 7.34 9.69
C ALA A 46 -3.79 6.87 10.58
N GLY A 47 -3.84 5.61 11.02
CA GLY A 47 -2.77 4.95 11.75
C GLY A 47 -1.69 4.37 10.82
N SER A 48 -0.62 3.84 11.41
CA SER A 48 0.57 3.37 10.68
C SER A 48 0.30 2.32 9.59
N ALA A 49 -0.62 1.39 9.84
CA ALA A 49 -1.01 0.39 8.84
C ALA A 49 -1.73 1.03 7.65
N ALA A 50 -2.69 1.93 7.92
CA ALA A 50 -3.45 2.61 6.86
C ALA A 50 -2.54 3.51 6.00
N THR A 51 -1.60 4.23 6.63
CA THR A 51 -0.63 5.05 5.90
C THR A 51 0.34 4.19 5.09
N GLY A 52 0.80 3.05 5.63
CA GLY A 52 1.66 2.11 4.91
C GLY A 52 0.99 1.51 3.67
N VAL A 53 -0.31 1.21 3.75
CA VAL A 53 -1.11 0.78 2.60
C VAL A 53 -1.26 1.90 1.57
N ALA A 54 -1.56 3.12 2.01
CA ALA A 54 -1.68 4.26 1.12
C ALA A 54 -0.40 4.52 0.34
N GLU A 55 0.76 4.45 0.99
CA GLU A 55 2.07 4.59 0.37
C GLU A 55 2.35 3.44 -0.62
N SER A 56 2.07 2.19 -0.22
CA SER A 56 2.22 1.02 -1.11
C SER A 56 1.35 1.10 -2.37
N ILE A 57 0.14 1.68 -2.27
CA ILE A 57 -0.72 1.91 -3.44
C ILE A 57 -0.22 3.07 -4.28
N ALA A 58 0.29 4.15 -3.67
CA ALA A 58 0.87 5.27 -4.39
C ALA A 58 2.09 4.85 -5.22
N ASP A 59 2.90 3.92 -4.72
CA ASP A 59 4.06 3.35 -5.43
C ASP A 59 3.69 2.45 -6.62
N LEU A 60 2.42 2.04 -6.76
CA LEU A 60 1.94 1.27 -7.93
C LEU A 60 1.58 2.14 -9.14
N ALA A 61 1.35 3.43 -8.93
CA ALA A 61 0.98 4.40 -9.97
C ALA A 61 2.24 4.96 -10.65
#